data_AF-A0A8B6E0R2-F1
#
_entry.id   AF-A0A8B6E0R2-F1
#
_cell.length_a   1.000
_cell.length_b   1.000
_cell.length_c   1.000
_cell.angle_alpha   90.00
_cell.angle_beta   90.00
_cell.angle_gamma   90.00
#
_symmetry.space_group_name_H-M   'P 1'
#
loop_
_entity.id
_entity.type
_entity.pdbx_description
1 polymer ?
#
loop_
_entity_poly.entity_id
_entity_poly.type
_entity_poly.pdbx_seq_one_letter_code
_entity_poly.pdbx_strand_id
1 'polypeptide(L)'
;MEVYIDGACKNNGKPLAKASYGIFWEPNNIKNINGPVPESYKQTNNTGELYAAVKCLQQIHENQLSNIIIKTDSEYLVRGITNDIVYWKKQQLET
;
A
#
# COMPACT_ATOMS: atom_id res chain seq x y z
N MET A 1 16.18 -0.11 -8.73
CA MET A 1 15.99 -1.00 -7.56
C MET A 1 14.52 -1.33 -7.47
N GLU A 2 14.19 -2.56 -7.09
CA GLU A 2 12.80 -3.02 -7.01
C GLU A 2 12.44 -3.29 -5.55
N VAL A 3 11.17 -3.06 -5.22
CA VAL A 3 10.59 -3.41 -3.92
C VAL A 3 9.19 -3.97 -4.17
N TYR A 4 8.86 -5.02 -3.45
CA TYR A 4 7.58 -5.71 -3.54
C TYR A 4 6.74 -5.33 -2.32
N ILE A 5 5.49 -4.98 -2.55
CA ILE A 5 4.52 -4.69 -1.50
C ILE A 5 3.30 -5.60 -1.68
N ASP A 6 2.64 -5.90 -0.58
CA ASP A 6 1.43 -6.72 -0.56
C ASP A 6 0.53 -6.32 0.62
N GLY A 7 -0.77 -6.49 0.43
CA GLY A 7 -1.81 -6.22 1.39
C GLY A 7 -2.77 -7.40 1.53
N ALA A 8 -2.79 -8.03 2.70
CA ALA A 8 -3.70 -9.14 2.98
C ALA A 8 -4.82 -8.72 3.93
N CYS A 9 -5.97 -9.37 3.85
CA CYS A 9 -7.02 -9.21 4.85
C CYS A 9 -7.73 -10.52 5.14
N LYS A 10 -7.59 -10.99 6.38
CA LYS A 10 -8.34 -12.15 6.87
C LYS A 10 -9.78 -11.72 7.13
N ASN A 11 -10.74 -12.58 6.74
CA ASN A 11 -12.17 -12.29 6.84
C ASN A 11 -12.59 -11.01 6.11
N ASN A 12 -11.95 -10.69 4.96
CA ASN A 12 -12.28 -9.51 4.18
C ASN A 12 -13.80 -9.41 3.89
N GLY A 13 -14.40 -8.25 4.18
CA GLY A 13 -15.83 -8.01 4.02
C GLY A 13 -16.75 -8.66 5.06
N LYS A 14 -16.19 -9.34 6.07
CA LYS A 14 -16.94 -10.00 7.16
C LYS A 14 -16.63 -9.35 8.51
N PRO A 15 -17.45 -9.59 9.55
CA PRO A 15 -17.11 -9.20 10.91
C PRO A 15 -15.74 -9.74 11.33
N LEU A 16 -15.04 -8.98 12.17
CA LEU A 16 -13.69 -9.31 12.65
C LEU A 16 -12.65 -9.43 11.53
N ALA A 17 -12.84 -8.69 10.43
CA ALA A 17 -11.83 -8.51 9.40
C ALA A 17 -10.54 -7.93 10.01
N LYS A 18 -9.38 -8.46 9.60
CA LYS A 18 -8.07 -7.98 10.02
C LYS A 18 -7.17 -7.86 8.81
N ALA A 19 -6.76 -6.64 8.50
CA ALA A 19 -5.86 -6.34 7.40
C ALA A 19 -4.41 -6.28 7.88
N SER A 20 -3.49 -6.61 7.00
CA SER A 20 -2.05 -6.54 7.20
C SER A 20 -1.38 -6.02 5.94
N TYR A 21 -0.14 -5.57 6.10
CA TYR A 21 0.71 -5.09 5.02
C TYR A 21 2.09 -5.77 5.07
N GLY A 22 2.77 -5.82 3.94
CA GLY A 22 4.14 -6.30 3.81
C GLY A 22 4.95 -5.48 2.81
N ILE A 23 6.25 -5.35 3.08
CA ILE A 23 7.25 -4.74 2.21
C ILE A 23 8.46 -5.65 2.17
N PHE A 24 8.91 -5.99 0.97
CA PHE A 24 10.03 -6.86 0.72
C PHE A 24 10.97 -6.26 -0.32
N TRP A 25 12.18 -5.93 0.10
CA TRP A 25 13.25 -5.39 -0.74
C TRP A 25 14.07 -6.50 -1.37
N GLU A 26 14.62 -7.38 -0.53
CA GLU A 26 15.42 -8.55 -0.92
C GLU A 26 15.62 -9.46 0.30
N PRO A 27 16.08 -10.72 0.15
CA PRO A 27 16.32 -11.62 1.27
C PRO A 27 17.25 -11.01 2.33
N ASN A 28 16.90 -11.18 3.61
CA ASN A 28 17.65 -10.69 4.78
C ASN A 28 17.84 -9.16 4.87
N ASN A 29 17.12 -8.37 4.07
CA ASN A 29 17.20 -6.91 4.16
C ASN A 29 16.47 -6.39 5.40
N ILE A 30 17.15 -5.57 6.21
CA ILE A 30 16.61 -4.98 7.44
C ILE A 30 15.39 -4.07 7.20
N LYS A 31 15.22 -3.58 5.96
CA LYS A 31 14.08 -2.74 5.57
C LYS A 31 12.83 -3.56 5.27
N ASN A 32 12.93 -4.90 5.21
CA ASN A 32 11.76 -5.75 5.08
C ASN A 32 10.91 -5.63 6.35
N ILE A 33 9.68 -5.18 6.19
CA ILE A 33 8.75 -4.99 7.30
C ILE A 33 7.37 -5.53 6.94
N ASN A 34 6.63 -5.95 7.95
CA ASN A 34 5.24 -6.35 7.84
C ASN A 34 4.53 -6.03 9.15
N GLY A 35 3.21 -6.01 9.12
CA GLY A 35 2.43 -5.86 10.34
C GLY A 35 0.93 -5.71 10.09
N PRO A 36 0.16 -5.59 11.17
CA PRO A 36 -1.26 -5.29 11.07
C PRO A 36 -1.47 -3.85 10.58
N VAL A 37 -2.50 -3.64 9.77
CA VAL A 37 -3.03 -2.29 9.52
C VAL A 37 -3.68 -1.80 10.83
N PRO A 38 -3.41 -0.56 11.29
CA PRO A 38 -3.99 -0.06 12.53
C PRO A 38 -5.52 -0.17 12.55
N GLU A 39 -6.08 -0.55 13.70
CA GLU A 39 -7.53 -0.80 13.85
C GLU A 39 -8.39 0.45 13.60
N SER A 40 -7.79 1.65 13.65
CA SER A 40 -8.44 2.91 13.27
C SER A 40 -8.77 3.00 11.78
N TYR A 41 -8.15 2.19 10.93
CA TYR A 41 -8.49 2.09 9.51
C TYR A 41 -9.51 0.98 9.25
N LYS A 42 -10.27 1.13 8.16
CA LYS A 42 -11.17 0.09 7.67
C LYS A 42 -10.36 -1.17 7.33
N GLN A 43 -10.70 -2.30 7.93
CA GLN A 43 -9.97 -3.56 7.73
C GLN A 43 -10.45 -4.24 6.44
N THR A 44 -9.78 -3.98 5.32
CA THR A 44 -10.05 -4.60 4.02
C THR A 44 -8.74 -4.94 3.29
N ASN A 45 -8.82 -5.79 2.26
CA ASN A 45 -7.66 -6.10 1.42
C ASN A 45 -7.08 -4.82 0.77
N ASN A 46 -7.91 -4.00 0.12
CA ASN A 46 -7.47 -2.73 -0.49
C ASN A 46 -6.81 -1.77 0.51
N THR A 47 -7.27 -1.74 1.77
CA THR A 47 -6.61 -0.95 2.80
C THR A 47 -5.21 -1.47 3.10
N GLY A 48 -5.03 -2.79 3.16
CA GLY A 48 -3.71 -3.42 3.31
C GLY A 48 -2.75 -2.98 2.21
N GLU A 49 -3.20 -3.04 0.95
CA GLU A 49 -2.40 -2.66 -0.22
C GLU A 49 -1.98 -1.19 -0.18
N LEU A 50 -2.94 -0.29 0.06
CA LEU A 50 -2.68 1.15 0.17
C LEU A 50 -1.74 1.46 1.34
N TYR A 51 -1.92 0.77 2.47
CA TYR A 51 -1.07 0.98 3.64
C TYR A 51 0.37 0.49 3.38
N ALA A 52 0.54 -0.64 2.68
CA ALA A 52 1.84 -1.14 2.25
C ALA A 52 2.56 -0.12 1.36
N ALA A 53 1.87 0.46 0.38
CA ALA A 53 2.41 1.50 -0.49
C ALA A 53 2.84 2.75 0.28
N VAL A 54 1.99 3.27 1.18
CA VAL A 54 2.32 4.44 2.00
C VAL A 54 3.54 4.17 2.88
N LYS A 55 3.61 3.00 3.53
CA LYS A 55 4.75 2.62 4.36
C LYS A 55 6.04 2.46 3.55
N CYS A 56 5.95 1.91 2.34
CA CYS A 56 7.09 1.80 1.44
C CYS A 56 7.61 3.18 1.01
N LEU A 57 6.71 4.09 0.64
CA LEU A 57 7.08 5.47 0.30
C LEU A 57 7.71 6.22 1.48
N GLN A 58 7.24 5.98 2.71
CA GLN A 58 7.87 6.52 3.93
C GLN A 58 9.31 6.02 4.06
N GLN A 59 9.54 4.70 3.92
CA GLN A 59 10.91 4.14 3.94
C GLN A 59 11.80 4.75 2.86
N ILE A 60 11.30 4.88 1.63
CA ILE A 60 12.02 5.48 0.51
C ILE A 60 12.45 6.92 0.85
N HIS A 61 11.52 7.71 1.36
CA HIS A 61 11.77 9.10 1.73
C HIS A 61 12.78 9.23 2.87
N GLU A 62 12.59 8.50 3.97
CA GLU A 62 13.46 8.53 5.14
C GLU A 62 14.90 8.07 4.81
N ASN A 63 15.03 7.12 3.89
CA ASN A 63 16.33 6.62 3.43
C ASN A 63 16.90 7.39 2.22
N GLN A 64 16.23 8.48 1.79
CA GLN A 64 16.64 9.32 0.65
C GLN A 64 16.87 8.51 -0.64
N LEU A 65 16.07 7.47 -0.84
CA LEU A 65 16.15 6.61 -2.02
C LEU A 65 15.42 7.26 -3.20
N SER A 66 15.91 7.01 -4.41
CA SER A 66 15.32 7.50 -5.65
C SER A 66 15.32 6.41 -6.72
N ASN A 67 14.52 6.57 -7.77
CA ASN A 67 14.42 5.63 -8.90
C ASN A 67 14.08 4.19 -8.46
N ILE A 68 13.08 4.06 -7.59
CA ILE A 68 12.55 2.78 -7.08
C ILE A 68 11.34 2.36 -7.89
N ILE A 69 11.29 1.08 -8.27
CA ILE A 69 10.13 0.44 -8.87
C ILE A 69 9.39 -0.31 -7.75
N ILE A 70 8.20 0.17 -7.40
CA ILE A 70 7.31 -0.50 -6.45
C ILE A 70 6.44 -1.49 -7.23
N LYS A 71 6.50 -2.77 -6.88
CA LYS A 71 5.73 -3.86 -7.48
C LYS A 71 4.64 -4.32 -6.52
N THR A 72 3.43 -4.47 -7.05
CA THR A 72 2.24 -4.99 -6.36
C THR A 72 1.38 -5.72 -7.40
N ASP A 73 0.59 -6.70 -6.96
CA ASP A 73 -0.45 -7.35 -7.77
C ASP A 73 -1.82 -6.66 -7.63
N SER A 74 -1.93 -5.60 -6.82
CA SER A 74 -3.16 -4.82 -6.64
C SER A 74 -3.44 -3.93 -7.85
N GLU A 75 -4.26 -4.42 -8.79
CA GLU A 75 -4.77 -3.60 -9.90
C GLU A 75 -5.49 -2.34 -9.40
N TYR A 76 -6.21 -2.45 -8.27
CA TYR A 76 -6.87 -1.32 -7.64
C TYR A 76 -5.87 -0.21 -7.29
N LEU A 77 -4.73 -0.56 -6.70
CA LEU A 77 -3.70 0.42 -6.34
C LEU A 77 -3.03 1.02 -7.58
N VAL A 78 -2.65 0.16 -8.53
CA VAL A 78 -1.98 0.57 -9.78
C VAL A 78 -2.87 1.51 -10.58
N ARG A 79 -4.14 1.14 -10.83
CA ARG A 79 -5.10 1.99 -11.54
C ARG A 79 -5.42 3.25 -10.76
N GLY A 80 -5.55 3.14 -9.43
CA GLY A 80 -5.82 4.23 -8.52
C GLY A 80 -4.83 5.38 -8.68
N ILE A 81 -3.53 5.07 -8.62
CA ILE A 81 -2.47 6.09 -8.68
C ILE A 81 -2.16 6.57 -10.10
N THR A 82 -2.36 5.72 -11.12
CA THR A 82 -2.03 6.06 -12.51
C THR A 82 -3.16 6.80 -13.23
N ASN A 83 -4.42 6.48 -12.93
CA ASN A 83 -5.59 6.96 -13.68
C ASN A 83 -6.64 7.61 -12.79
N ASP A 84 -7.17 6.87 -11.80
CA ASP A 84 -8.39 7.27 -11.09
C ASP A 84 -8.20 8.56 -10.27
N ILE A 85 -7.01 8.77 -9.70
CA ILE A 85 -6.68 9.96 -8.91
C ILE A 85 -6.81 11.27 -9.70
N VAL A 86 -6.55 11.25 -11.01
CA VAL A 86 -6.68 12.44 -11.87
C VAL A 86 -8.15 12.84 -11.98
N TYR A 87 -9.02 11.84 -12.19
CA TYR A 87 -10.46 12.06 -12.25
C TYR A 87 -11.02 12.53 -10.90
N TRP A 88 -10.64 11.89 -9.79
CA TRP A 88 -11.11 12.27 -8.45
C TRP A 88 -10.73 13.70 -8.07
N LYS A 89 -9.50 14.12 -8.39
CA LYS A 89 -9.05 15.50 -8.16
C LYS A 89 -9.87 16.52 -8.95
N LYS A 90 -10.26 16.18 -10.18
CA LYS A 90 -11.12 17.07 -10.99
C LYS A 90 -12.49 17.23 -10.36
N GLN A 91 -13.11 16.15 -9.90
CA GLN A 91 -14.43 16.19 -9.27
C GLN A 91 -14.43 16.95 -7.93
N GLN A 92 -13.33 16.89 -7.16
CA GLN A 92 -13.20 17.66 -5.92
C GLN A 92 -13.11 19.19 -6.14
N LEU A 93 -12.73 19.65 -7.33
CA LEU A 93 -12.67 21.08 -7.66
C LEU A 93 -14.01 21.62 -8.19
N GLU A 94 -14.98 20.74 -8.44
CA GLU A 94 -16.32 21.08 -8.96
C GLU A 94 -17.39 21.19 -7.83
N THR A 95 -16.99 21.03 -6.57
CA THR A 95 -17.79 21.22 -5.35
C THR A 95 -17.21 22.30 -4.45
#